data_AF-A0A939DHP5-F1
#
_entry.id   AF-A0A939DHP5-F1
#
_cell.length_a   1.000
_cell.length_b   1.000
_cell.length_c   1.000
_cell.angle_alpha   90.00
_cell.angle_beta   90.00
_cell.angle_gamma   90.00
#
_symmetry.space_group_name_H-M   'P 1'
#
loop_
_entity.id
_entity.type
_entity.pdbx_description
1 polymer ?
#
loop_
_entity_poly.entity_id
_entity_poly.type
_entity_poly.pdbx_seq_one_letter_code
_entity_poly.pdbx_strand_id
1 'polypeptide(L)'
;MNLIKTAAAATLLIVSAGSFAAKPTSIVFKGNSETADGTPFAEYTVKCSNGKQMPLTAWDKRRKWCVGEASAENCEKKQIKAAKEACDAA
;
A
#
# COMPACT_ATOMS: atom_id res chain seq x y z
N MET A 1 20.13 -53.95 -7.51
CA MET A 1 20.72 -52.78 -6.82
C MET A 1 21.28 -51.83 -7.88
N ASN A 2 21.03 -50.51 -7.75
CA ASN A 2 21.75 -49.40 -8.42
C ASN A 2 21.00 -48.51 -9.44
N LEU A 3 19.69 -48.26 -9.32
CA LEU A 3 19.06 -47.12 -10.07
C LEU A 3 18.04 -46.30 -9.27
N ILE A 4 17.95 -46.47 -7.95
CA ILE A 4 16.88 -45.86 -7.11
C ILE A 4 17.43 -44.86 -6.08
N LYS A 5 18.73 -44.54 -6.08
CA LYS A 5 19.36 -43.72 -5.02
C LYS A 5 19.65 -42.26 -5.36
N THR A 6 19.29 -41.76 -6.54
CA THR A 6 19.70 -40.40 -6.99
C THR A 6 18.54 -39.49 -7.39
N ALA A 7 17.35 -39.66 -6.80
CA ALA A 7 16.17 -38.85 -7.11
C ALA A 7 15.57 -38.10 -5.90
N ALA A 8 16.39 -37.66 -4.94
CA ALA A 8 15.88 -37.10 -3.68
C ALA A 8 16.47 -35.75 -3.25
N ALA A 9 17.10 -34.97 -4.13
CA ALA A 9 17.81 -33.76 -3.69
C ALA A 9 17.79 -32.55 -4.66
N ALA A 10 16.70 -32.31 -5.41
CA ALA A 10 16.68 -31.21 -6.38
C ALA A 10 15.36 -30.42 -6.51
N THR A 11 14.55 -30.32 -5.46
CA THR A 11 13.25 -29.60 -5.51
C THR A 11 13.07 -28.49 -4.45
N LEU A 12 14.14 -28.00 -3.82
CA LEU A 12 14.04 -27.07 -2.67
C LEU A 12 14.47 -25.61 -2.92
N LEU A 13 14.60 -25.14 -4.17
CA LEU A 13 15.19 -23.81 -4.45
C LEU A 13 14.31 -22.81 -5.22
N ILE A 14 12.99 -22.84 -5.05
CA ILE A 14 12.13 -21.78 -5.57
C ILE A 14 11.01 -21.64 -4.55
N VAL A 15 10.98 -20.67 -3.64
CA VAL A 15 10.72 -19.26 -3.88
C VAL A 15 11.14 -18.51 -2.60
N SER A 16 12.27 -17.81 -2.63
CA SER A 16 12.51 -16.70 -1.71
C SER A 16 11.88 -15.43 -2.28
N ALA A 17 10.56 -15.44 -2.44
CA ALA A 17 9.82 -14.19 -2.63
C ALA A 17 9.94 -13.44 -1.32
N GLY A 18 10.94 -12.56 -1.25
CA GLY A 18 11.17 -11.71 -0.09
C GLY A 18 9.86 -11.06 0.31
N SER A 19 9.44 -11.32 1.55
CA SER A 19 8.36 -10.60 2.22
C SER A 19 8.83 -9.17 2.46
N PHE A 20 8.94 -8.39 1.39
CA PHE A 20 9.18 -6.96 1.47
C PHE A 20 7.82 -6.32 1.65
N ALA A 21 7.50 -5.90 2.87
CA ALA A 21 6.39 -5.00 3.14
C ALA A 21 6.39 -3.89 2.09
N ALA A 22 5.30 -3.73 1.35
CA ALA A 22 5.27 -2.86 0.19
C ALA A 22 5.47 -1.42 0.66
N LYS A 23 6.53 -0.77 0.17
CA LYS A 23 6.87 0.59 0.60
C LYS A 23 6.22 1.59 -0.36
N PRO A 24 5.77 2.74 0.15
CA PRO A 24 5.31 3.83 -0.71
C PRO A 24 6.51 4.39 -1.50
N THR A 25 6.41 4.39 -2.83
CA THR A 25 7.43 4.90 -3.75
C THR A 25 7.11 6.30 -4.26
N SER A 26 5.82 6.60 -4.43
CA SER A 26 5.35 7.90 -4.91
C SER A 26 3.96 8.20 -4.37
N ILE A 27 3.68 9.47 -4.05
CA ILE A 27 2.36 9.93 -3.64
C ILE A 27 1.96 11.05 -4.59
N VAL A 28 0.90 10.82 -5.36
CA VAL A 28 0.46 11.71 -6.45
C VAL A 28 -0.86 12.35 -6.06
N PHE A 29 -0.96 13.67 -6.15
CA PHE A 29 -2.21 14.39 -5.99
C PHE A 29 -3.14 14.15 -7.18
N LYS A 30 -4.41 13.84 -6.92
CA LYS A 30 -5.44 13.61 -7.93
C LYS A 30 -6.36 14.81 -8.12
N GLY A 31 -6.82 15.41 -7.02
CA GLY A 31 -7.78 16.50 -7.06
C GLY A 31 -8.30 16.86 -5.67
N ASN A 32 -9.15 17.87 -5.61
CA ASN A 32 -9.93 18.16 -4.41
C ASN A 32 -11.36 17.68 -4.64
N SER A 33 -11.95 17.11 -3.60
CA SER A 33 -13.30 16.57 -3.57
C SER A 33 -13.99 17.01 -2.29
N GLU A 34 -15.30 16.85 -2.23
CA GLU A 34 -16.10 17.16 -1.04
C GLU A 34 -16.95 15.94 -0.68
N THR A 35 -17.09 15.66 0.62
CA THR A 35 -18.02 14.61 1.06
C THR A 35 -19.46 15.08 0.88
N ALA A 36 -20.42 14.15 0.97
CA ALA A 36 -21.85 14.48 0.95
C ALA A 36 -22.24 15.52 2.01
N ASP A 37 -21.50 15.57 3.13
CA ASP A 37 -21.68 16.54 4.21
C ASP A 37 -21.02 17.91 3.95
N GLY A 38 -20.43 18.11 2.77
CA GLY A 38 -19.75 19.36 2.39
C GLY A 38 -18.37 19.55 3.01
N THR A 39 -17.74 18.48 3.52
CA THR A 39 -16.37 18.58 4.06
C THR A 39 -15.35 18.44 2.93
N PRO A 40 -14.51 19.46 2.67
CA PRO A 40 -13.51 19.37 1.62
C PRO A 40 -12.35 18.47 2.01
N PHE A 41 -11.92 17.64 1.08
CA PHE A 41 -10.75 16.79 1.18
C PHE A 41 -9.97 16.77 -0.13
N ALA A 42 -8.71 16.37 -0.05
CA ALA A 42 -7.82 16.25 -1.18
C ALA A 42 -7.56 14.76 -1.44
N GLU A 43 -7.69 14.34 -2.69
CA GLU A 43 -7.45 12.97 -3.13
C GLU A 43 -6.00 12.81 -3.58
N TYR A 44 -5.43 11.69 -3.18
CA TYR A 44 -4.08 11.26 -3.51
C TYR A 44 -4.09 9.78 -3.89
N THR A 45 -3.08 9.39 -4.66
CA THR A 45 -2.80 7.99 -4.98
C THR A 45 -1.38 7.67 -4.59
N VAL A 46 -1.21 6.64 -3.77
CA VAL A 46 0.09 6.13 -3.37
C VAL A 46 0.46 4.97 -4.29
N LYS A 47 1.62 5.05 -4.92
CA LYS A 47 2.22 3.92 -5.64
C LYS A 47 3.09 3.14 -4.66
N CYS A 48 2.89 1.83 -4.61
CA CYS A 48 3.61 0.93 -3.74
C CYS A 48 4.70 0.18 -4.51
N SER A 49 5.74 -0.27 -3.83
CA SER A 49 6.89 -0.96 -4.46
C SER A 49 6.52 -2.32 -5.08
N ASN A 50 5.37 -2.88 -4.71
CA ASN A 50 4.79 -4.08 -5.32
C ASN A 50 4.02 -3.80 -6.62
N GLY A 51 4.03 -2.55 -7.12
CA GLY A 51 3.34 -2.14 -8.34
C GLY A 51 1.86 -1.77 -8.15
N LYS A 52 1.29 -2.00 -6.96
CA LYS A 52 -0.09 -1.63 -6.64
C LYS A 52 -0.22 -0.13 -6.38
N GLN A 53 -1.43 0.38 -6.54
CA GLN A 53 -1.76 1.78 -6.24
C GLN A 53 -2.93 1.82 -5.27
N MET A 54 -2.79 2.64 -4.23
CA MET A 54 -3.78 2.74 -3.16
C MET A 54 -4.29 4.18 -3.03
N PRO A 55 -5.60 4.37 -2.85
CA PRO A 55 -6.18 5.68 -2.61
C PRO A 55 -5.82 6.19 -1.22
N LEU A 56 -5.56 7.49 -1.14
CA LEU A 56 -5.22 8.20 0.08
C LEU A 56 -5.93 9.54 0.07
N THR A 57 -6.54 9.94 1.18
CA THR A 57 -7.21 11.24 1.30
C THR A 57 -6.50 12.11 2.32
N ALA A 58 -6.47 13.41 2.07
CA ALA A 58 -5.94 14.40 3.00
C ALA A 58 -7.04 15.39 3.41
N TRP A 59 -7.17 15.59 4.70
CA TRP A 59 -8.20 16.38 5.36
C TRP A 59 -7.55 17.49 6.19
N ASP A 60 -8.35 18.47 6.59
CA ASP A 60 -7.93 19.58 7.45
C ASP A 60 -6.60 20.20 6.98
N LYS A 61 -6.55 20.66 5.72
CA LYS A 61 -5.36 21.27 5.10
C LYS A 61 -4.11 20.38 5.20
N ARG A 62 -4.26 19.06 4.96
CA ARG A 62 -3.20 18.02 5.01
C ARG A 62 -2.64 17.73 6.41
N ARG A 63 -3.39 18.05 7.47
CA ARG A 63 -3.05 17.70 8.85
C ARG A 63 -3.52 16.31 9.25
N LYS A 64 -4.46 15.76 8.50
CA LYS A 64 -5.02 14.42 8.69
C LYS A 64 -4.99 13.67 7.36
N TRP A 65 -4.44 12.47 7.37
CA TRP A 65 -4.28 11.64 6.17
C TRP A 65 -4.96 10.31 6.41
N CYS A 66 -5.86 9.88 5.53
CA CYS A 66 -6.64 8.68 5.73
C CYS A 66 -6.50 7.73 4.54
N VAL A 67 -6.43 6.43 4.82
CA VAL A 67 -6.34 5.36 3.82
C VAL A 67 -7.73 5.06 3.25
N GLY A 68 -7.86 5.04 1.92
CA GLY A 68 -9.13 4.77 1.24
C GLY A 68 -9.65 5.95 0.42
N GLU A 69 -10.77 5.71 -0.28
CA GLU A 69 -11.52 6.74 -1.00
C GLU A 69 -12.57 7.33 -0.07
N ALA A 70 -12.49 8.64 0.19
CA ALA A 70 -13.43 9.40 1.01
C ALA A 70 -13.72 8.87 2.43
N SER A 71 -12.91 7.95 2.97
CA SER A 71 -13.10 7.41 4.32
C SER A 71 -12.18 8.10 5.34
N ALA A 72 -12.71 8.31 6.55
CA ALA A 72 -12.00 8.91 7.68
C ALA A 72 -11.74 7.91 8.82
N GLU A 73 -11.73 6.61 8.50
CA GLU A 73 -11.64 5.52 9.49
C GLU A 73 -10.20 5.22 9.89
N ASN A 74 -9.29 5.03 8.93
CA ASN A 74 -7.88 4.75 9.17
C ASN A 74 -7.02 5.97 8.89
N CYS A 75 -6.94 6.86 9.88
CA CYS A 75 -6.31 8.16 9.73
C CYS A 75 -5.07 8.34 10.59
N GLU A 76 -4.06 8.93 9.97
CA GLU A 76 -2.79 9.26 10.56
C GLU A 76 -2.49 10.75 10.45
N LYS A 77 -1.69 11.26 11.38
CA LYS A 77 -1.24 12.66 11.36
C LYS A 77 -0.17 12.92 10.30
N LYS A 78 0.57 11.88 9.92
CA LYS A 78 1.70 11.97 9.00
C LYS A 78 1.37 11.29 7.67
N GLN A 79 1.51 12.02 6.57
CA GLN A 79 1.33 11.54 5.20
C GLN A 79 2.05 10.21 4.94
N ILE A 80 3.34 10.14 5.25
CA ILE A 80 4.17 8.96 4.98
C ILE A 80 3.73 7.75 5.81
N LYS A 81 3.14 7.96 6.99
CA LYS A 81 2.63 6.87 7.82
C LYS A 81 1.35 6.29 7.23
N ALA A 82 0.40 7.16 6.86
CA ALA A 82 -0.80 6.73 6.13
C ALA A 82 -0.47 6.02 4.81
N ALA A 83 0.52 6.53 4.06
CA ALA A 83 0.95 5.92 2.81
C ALA A 83 1.63 4.55 3.01
N LYS A 84 2.33 4.35 4.13
CA LYS A 84 2.87 3.03 4.50
C LYS A 84 1.75 2.07 4.83
N GLU A 85 0.81 2.46 5.67
CA GLU A 85 -0.35 1.64 6.03
C GLU A 85 -1.19 1.28 4.81
N ALA A 86 -1.39 2.22 3.89
CA ALA A 86 -2.05 1.96 2.61
C ALA A 86 -1.31 0.89 1.81
N CYS A 87 0.01 0.98 1.70
CA CYS A 87 0.81 -0.01 0.96
C CYS A 87 0.94 -1.36 1.70
N ASP A 88 0.97 -1.36 3.03
CA ASP A 88 0.98 -2.58 3.82
C ASP A 88 -0.34 -3.35 3.70
N ALA A 89 -1.45 -2.64 3.48
CA ALA A 89 -2.77 -3.19 3.18
C ALA A 89 -2.98 -3.56 1.69
N ALA A 90 -2.01 -3.31 0.81
CA ALA A 90 -2.18 -3.37 -0.65
C ALA A 90 -2.13 -4.77 -1.27
#